data_AF-A0A7S1G9L5-F1
#
_entry.id   AF-A0A7S1G9L5-F1
#
_cell.length_a   1.000
_cell.length_b   1.000
_cell.length_c   1.000
_cell.angle_alpha   90.00
_cell.angle_beta   90.00
_cell.angle_gamma   90.00
#
_symmetry.space_group_name_H-M   'P 1'
#
loop_
_entity.id
_entity.type
_entity.pdbx_description
1 polymer ?
#
loop_
_entity_poly.entity_id
_entity_poly.type
_entity_poly.pdbx_seq_one_letter_code
_entity_poly.pdbx_strand_id
1 'polypeptide(L)'
;SDFDGPGGVFLYFFIVLYTFLGLAIICDDYFCESLEAISEALSLSDDVAGATFMAAGSSAPELFTAIVAILITGGSEGLGTIVGSAVFNIMVIVGVTALAAGQRLKIWWYPLGRDCVVYVISIIMMALVVEDKL
;
A
#
# COMPACT_ATOMS: atom_id res chain seq x y z
N SER A 1 9.67 -33.17 7.92
CA SER A 1 10.02 -31.92 8.61
C SER A 1 11.39 -31.46 8.14
N ASP A 2 11.58 -31.38 6.82
CA ASP A 2 12.92 -31.47 6.21
C ASP A 2 13.17 -30.36 5.17
N PHE A 3 12.48 -29.22 5.31
CA PHE A 3 12.69 -28.05 4.47
C PHE A 3 13.36 -26.88 5.22
N ASP A 4 13.62 -27.02 6.52
CA ASP A 4 14.33 -26.03 7.35
C ASP A 4 15.87 -26.10 7.23
N GLY A 5 16.39 -26.82 6.23
CA GLY A 5 17.81 -26.77 5.87
C GLY A 5 18.15 -25.47 5.11
N PRO A 6 19.42 -25.03 5.09
CA PRO A 6 19.83 -23.81 4.37
C PRO A 6 19.40 -23.82 2.89
N GLY A 7 19.29 -24.98 2.25
CA GLY A 7 18.80 -25.11 0.87
C GLY A 7 17.31 -24.78 0.68
N GLY A 8 16.45 -25.00 1.69
CA GLY A 8 15.03 -24.66 1.61
C GLY A 8 14.80 -23.16 1.67
N VAL A 9 15.58 -22.44 2.47
CA VAL A 9 15.55 -20.97 2.55
C VAL A 9 15.94 -20.34 1.22
N PHE A 10 16.98 -20.85 0.54
CA PHE A 10 17.36 -20.38 -0.80
C PHE A 10 16.23 -20.59 -1.81
N LEU A 11 15.58 -21.74 -1.81
CA LEU A 11 14.48 -22.04 -2.73
C LEU A 11 13.27 -21.13 -2.47
N TYR A 12 12.91 -20.92 -1.20
CA TYR A 12 11.87 -19.96 -0.81
C TYR A 12 12.19 -18.54 -1.30
N PHE A 13 13.44 -18.09 -1.15
CA PHE A 13 13.87 -16.78 -1.61
C PHE A 13 13.68 -16.61 -3.13
N PHE A 14 14.08 -17.60 -3.93
CA PHE A 14 13.88 -17.54 -5.39
C PHE A 14 12.41 -17.59 -5.79
N ILE A 15 11.58 -18.40 -5.12
CA ILE A 15 10.14 -18.45 -5.39
C ILE A 15 9.48 -17.11 -5.06
N VAL A 16 9.79 -16.52 -3.90
CA VAL A 16 9.26 -15.22 -3.51
C VAL A 16 9.69 -14.15 -4.50
N LEU A 17 10.97 -14.13 -4.91
CA LEU A 17 11.47 -13.19 -5.91
C LEU A 17 10.78 -13.33 -7.26
N TYR A 18 10.62 -14.57 -7.75
CA TYR A 18 9.93 -14.86 -9.00
C TYR A 18 8.46 -14.42 -8.97
N THR A 19 7.77 -14.71 -7.86
CA THR A 19 6.36 -14.37 -7.69
C THR A 19 6.17 -12.86 -7.55
N PHE A 20 7.09 -12.17 -6.85
CA PHE A 20 7.12 -10.72 -6.74
C PHE A 20 7.31 -10.04 -8.10
N LEU A 21 8.28 -10.51 -8.90
CA LEU A 21 8.49 -10.04 -10.27
C LEU A 21 7.27 -10.30 -11.16
N GLY A 22 6.67 -11.48 -11.07
CA GLY A 22 5.46 -11.81 -11.81
C GLY A 22 4.28 -10.89 -11.47
N LEU A 23 4.06 -10.62 -10.19
CA LEU A 23 3.04 -9.68 -9.73
C LEU A 23 3.33 -8.25 -10.19
N ALA A 24 4.60 -7.80 -10.16
CA ALA A 24 4.98 -6.49 -10.62
C ALA A 24 4.66 -6.29 -12.11
N ILE A 25 4.99 -7.27 -12.95
CA ILE A 25 4.68 -7.26 -14.38
C ILE A 25 3.17 -7.24 -14.61
N ILE A 26 2.41 -8.08 -13.89
CA ILE A 26 0.95 -8.11 -14.03
C ILE A 26 0.31 -6.78 -13.60
N CYS A 27 0.81 -6.17 -12.52
CA CYS A 27 0.32 -4.87 -12.08
C CYS A 27 0.59 -3.77 -13.12
N ASP A 28 1.79 -3.73 -13.69
CA ASP A 28 2.17 -2.67 -14.64
C ASP A 28 1.48 -2.88 -16.00
N ASP A 29 1.60 -4.08 -16.57
CA ASP A 29 1.16 -4.34 -17.95
C ASP A 29 -0.34 -4.59 -18.08
N TYR A 30 -1.03 -5.03 -17.02
CA TYR A 30 -2.46 -5.37 -17.11
C TYR A 30 -3.33 -4.52 -16.20
N PHE A 31 -2.91 -4.27 -14.95
CA PHE A 31 -3.75 -3.55 -14.00
C PHE A 31 -3.77 -2.05 -14.26
N CYS A 32 -2.61 -1.41 -14.50
CA CYS A 32 -2.54 0.01 -14.87
C CYS A 32 -3.28 0.28 -16.20
N GLU A 33 -3.01 -0.51 -17.24
CA GLU A 33 -3.70 -0.43 -18.54
C GLU A 33 -5.23 -0.57 -18.41
N SER A 34 -5.70 -1.46 -17.52
CA SER A 34 -7.13 -1.60 -17.25
C SER A 34 -7.73 -0.36 -16.58
N LEU A 35 -7.00 0.29 -15.67
CA LEU A 35 -7.44 1.51 -15.00
C LEU A 35 -7.48 2.71 -15.96
N GLU A 36 -6.54 2.79 -16.88
CA GLU A 36 -6.52 3.80 -17.94
C GLU A 36 -7.72 3.62 -18.88
N ALA A 37 -7.98 2.40 -19.34
CA ALA A 37 -9.14 2.10 -20.20
C ALA A 37 -10.48 2.45 -19.51
N ILE A 38 -10.62 2.20 -18.20
CA ILE A 38 -11.82 2.59 -17.45
C ILE A 38 -11.91 4.11 -17.30
N SER A 39 -10.79 4.79 -17.05
CA SER A 39 -10.76 6.25 -16.91
C SER A 39 -11.14 6.95 -18.22
N GLU A 40 -10.70 6.42 -19.35
CA GLU A 40 -11.06 6.90 -20.69
C GLU A 40 -12.54 6.63 -21.00
N ALA A 41 -13.06 5.44 -20.67
CA ALA A 41 -14.47 5.11 -20.81
C ALA A 41 -15.39 6.02 -19.96
N LEU A 42 -14.91 6.48 -18.80
CA LEU A 42 -15.60 7.43 -17.94
C LEU A 42 -15.39 8.90 -18.34
N SER A 43 -14.60 9.18 -19.38
CA SER A 43 -14.27 10.54 -19.84
C SER A 43 -13.68 11.43 -18.73
N LEU A 44 -12.85 10.85 -17.86
CA LEU A 44 -12.13 11.59 -16.82
C LEU A 44 -11.00 12.41 -17.45
N SER A 45 -10.70 13.59 -16.89
CA SER A 45 -9.47 14.30 -17.28
C SER A 45 -8.25 13.59 -16.69
N ASP A 46 -7.11 13.67 -17.38
CA ASP A 46 -5.86 13.01 -16.99
C ASP A 46 -5.47 13.31 -15.53
N ASP A 47 -5.67 14.56 -15.09
CA ASP A 47 -5.43 14.98 -13.70
C ASP A 47 -6.28 14.21 -12.68
N VAL A 48 -7.55 13.93 -13.00
CA VAL A 48 -8.48 13.21 -12.11
C VAL A 48 -8.26 11.70 -12.19
N ALA A 49 -7.98 11.19 -13.39
CA ALA A 49 -7.65 9.79 -13.63
C ALA A 49 -6.40 9.37 -12.83
N GLY A 50 -5.33 10.17 -12.90
CA GLY A 50 -4.10 9.93 -12.14
C GLY A 50 -4.28 10.13 -10.63
N ALA A 51 -4.85 11.27 -10.21
CA ALA A 51 -4.95 11.60 -8.78
C ALA A 51 -5.91 10.68 -8.00
N THR A 52 -6.91 10.11 -8.67
CA THR A 52 -7.95 9.32 -8.00
C THR A 52 -7.94 7.86 -8.43
N PHE A 53 -8.04 7.58 -9.74
CA PHE A 53 -8.31 6.23 -10.23
C PHE A 53 -7.04 5.36 -10.20
N MET A 54 -5.92 5.87 -10.72
CA MET A 54 -4.63 5.18 -10.63
C MET A 54 -4.15 5.07 -9.18
N ALA A 55 -4.25 6.16 -8.41
CA ALA A 55 -3.87 6.17 -7.00
C ALA A 55 -4.70 5.18 -6.17
N ALA A 56 -6.03 5.15 -6.33
CA ALA A 56 -6.89 4.20 -5.64
C ALA A 56 -6.65 2.76 -6.11
N GLY A 57 -6.40 2.57 -7.41
CA GLY A 57 -6.04 1.27 -7.98
C GLY A 57 -4.78 0.71 -7.33
N SER A 58 -3.71 1.50 -7.22
CA SER A 58 -2.46 1.07 -6.57
C SER A 58 -2.67 0.64 -5.11
N SER A 59 -3.64 1.23 -4.39
CA SER A 59 -3.94 0.85 -3.00
C SER A 59 -4.95 -0.29 -2.87
N ALA A 60 -5.61 -0.73 -3.95
CA ALA A 60 -6.58 -1.82 -3.90
C ALA A 60 -5.96 -3.19 -3.53
N PRO A 61 -4.78 -3.60 -4.04
CA PRO A 61 -4.11 -4.82 -3.62
C PRO A 61 -3.71 -4.80 -2.13
N GLU A 62 -3.28 -3.65 -1.64
CA GLU A 62 -2.91 -3.44 -0.23
C GLU A 62 -4.15 -3.55 0.66
N LEU A 63 -5.25 -2.92 0.26
CA LEU A 63 -6.55 -3.02 0.92
C LEU A 63 -7.06 -4.47 0.94
N PHE A 64 -6.94 -5.19 -0.18
CA PHE A 64 -7.34 -6.60 -0.25
C PHE A 64 -6.50 -7.48 0.67
N THR A 65 -5.19 -7.29 0.68
CA THR A 65 -4.26 -8.00 1.58
C THR A 65 -4.60 -7.69 3.04
N ALA A 66 -4.92 -6.44 3.37
CA ALA A 66 -5.37 -6.05 4.69
C ALA A 66 -6.69 -6.74 5.09
N ILE A 67 -7.69 -6.76 4.21
CA ILE A 67 -8.98 -7.44 4.45
C ILE A 67 -8.75 -8.94 4.69
N VAL A 68 -7.98 -9.60 3.84
CA VAL A 68 -7.66 -11.03 3.98
C VAL A 68 -6.92 -11.30 5.28
N ALA A 69 -5.98 -10.44 5.67
CA ALA A 69 -5.29 -10.55 6.95
C ALA A 69 -6.25 -10.46 8.14
N ILE A 70 -7.22 -9.54 8.13
CA ILE A 70 -8.25 -9.42 9.19
C ILE A 70 -9.09 -10.70 9.29
N LEU A 71 -9.52 -11.22 8.14
CA LEU A 71 -10.39 -12.39 8.06
C LEU A 71 -9.69 -13.67 8.51
N ILE A 72 -8.38 -13.80 8.27
CA ILE A 72 -7.59 -15.00 8.63
C ILE A 72 -7.06 -14.93 10.06
N THR A 73 -6.56 -13.78 10.53
CA THR A 73 -5.91 -13.66 11.85
C THR A 73 -6.88 -13.46 13.01
N GLY A 74 -8.19 -13.41 12.76
CA GLY A 74 -9.19 -13.36 13.83
C GLY A 74 -9.12 -12.08 14.66
N GLY A 75 -9.28 -10.92 14.01
CA GLY A 75 -9.81 -9.68 14.61
C GLY A 75 -9.03 -8.93 15.70
N SER A 76 -8.41 -9.60 16.68
CA SER A 76 -7.84 -8.96 17.87
C SER A 76 -6.33 -8.71 17.78
N GLU A 77 -5.58 -9.55 17.07
CA GLU A 77 -4.12 -9.42 16.95
C GLU A 77 -3.67 -8.82 15.59
N GLY A 78 -4.47 -9.00 14.54
CA GLY A 78 -4.14 -8.56 13.18
C GLY A 78 -4.22 -7.05 12.93
N LEU A 79 -5.04 -6.34 13.70
CA LEU A 79 -5.34 -4.92 13.47
C LEU A 79 -4.10 -4.03 13.58
N GLY A 80 -3.24 -4.29 14.58
CA GLY A 80 -1.97 -3.56 14.77
C GLY A 80 -0.95 -3.82 13.64
N THR A 81 -0.92 -5.04 13.12
CA THR A 81 -0.05 -5.42 11.99
C THR A 81 -0.47 -4.70 10.70
N ILE A 82 -1.77 -4.59 10.46
CA ILE A 82 -2.32 -3.94 9.26
C ILE A 82 -2.07 -2.44 9.29
N VAL A 83 -2.35 -1.78 10.42
CA VAL A 83 -2.09 -0.36 10.56
C VAL A 83 -0.60 -0.06 10.48
N GLY A 84 0.24 -0.88 11.11
CA GLY A 84 1.69 -0.79 10.98
C GLY A 84 2.16 -0.90 9.53
N SER A 85 1.61 -1.84 8.75
CA SER A 85 1.93 -2.00 7.33
C SER A 85 1.50 -0.80 6.48
N ALA A 86 0.32 -0.22 6.73
CA ALA A 86 -0.17 0.95 6.01
C ALA A 86 0.68 2.20 6.30
N VAL A 87 1.05 2.40 7.57
CA VAL A 87 1.94 3.50 8.00
C VAL A 87 3.33 3.32 7.39
N PHE A 88 3.86 2.10 7.38
CA PHE A 88 5.16 1.78 6.79
C PHE A 88 5.18 2.03 5.28
N ASN A 89 4.17 1.56 4.54
CA ASN A 89 4.11 1.78 3.09
C ASN A 89 4.08 3.28 2.74
N ILE A 90 3.26 4.08 3.42
CA ILE A 90 3.21 5.53 3.17
C ILE A 90 4.55 6.19 3.50
N MET A 91 5.18 5.83 4.62
CA MET A 91 6.46 6.39 5.02
C MET A 91 7.60 6.02 4.05
N VAL A 92 7.65 4.76 3.62
CA VAL A 92 8.67 4.27 2.68
C VAL A 92 8.45 4.86 1.29
N ILE A 93 7.22 4.88 0.78
CA ILE A 93 6.91 5.47 -0.53
C ILE A 93 7.28 6.95 -0.54
N VAL A 94 6.85 7.73 0.46
CA VAL A 94 7.19 9.17 0.55
C VAL A 94 8.70 9.37 0.74
N GLY A 95 9.34 8.55 1.59
CA GLY A 95 10.78 8.63 1.82
C GLY A 95 11.61 8.31 0.58
N VAL A 96 11.30 7.21 -0.10
CA VAL A 96 12.00 6.78 -1.33
C VAL A 96 11.71 7.73 -2.48
N THR A 97 10.48 8.20 -2.67
CA THR A 97 10.18 9.21 -3.71
C THR A 97 10.88 10.53 -3.44
N ALA A 98 10.96 10.99 -2.18
CA ALA A 98 11.72 12.18 -1.83
C ALA A 98 13.23 12.03 -2.10
N LEU A 99 13.80 10.85 -1.85
CA LEU A 99 15.21 10.54 -2.14
C LEU A 99 15.47 10.39 -3.65
N ALA A 100 14.58 9.69 -4.37
CA ALA A 100 14.71 9.40 -5.79
C ALA A 100 14.39 10.61 -6.68
N ALA A 101 13.60 11.57 -6.20
CA ALA A 101 13.25 12.75 -6.97
C ALA A 101 14.49 13.53 -7.43
N GLY A 102 15.56 13.62 -6.61
CA GLY A 102 16.81 14.27 -7.01
C GLY A 102 16.69 15.77 -7.36
N GLN A 103 15.52 16.38 -7.15
CA GLN A 103 15.20 17.78 -7.45
C GLN A 103 14.41 18.39 -6.27
N ARG A 104 14.38 19.72 -6.19
CA ARG A 104 13.59 20.43 -5.16
C ARG A 104 12.10 20.30 -5.47
N LEU A 105 11.44 19.33 -4.85
CA LEU A 105 9.98 19.24 -4.84
C LEU A 105 9.42 20.48 -4.12
N LYS A 106 8.75 21.36 -4.86
CA LYS A 106 7.96 22.47 -4.28
C LYS A 106 6.67 21.89 -3.71
N ILE A 107 6.75 21.32 -2.51
CA ILE A 107 5.58 20.81 -1.81
C ILE A 107 4.82 21.98 -1.18
N TRP A 108 3.53 22.05 -1.47
CA TRP A 108 2.63 23.03 -0.85
C TRP A 108 2.39 22.60 0.61
N TRP A 109 2.82 23.42 1.57
CA TRP A 109 2.83 23.06 3.00
C TRP A 109 1.43 22.85 3.59
N TYR A 110 0.41 23.52 3.04
CA TYR A 110 -0.97 23.44 3.53
C TYR A 110 -1.61 22.04 3.33
N PRO A 111 -1.64 21.45 2.13
CA PRO A 111 -2.15 20.09 1.94
C PRO A 111 -1.27 19.04 2.62
N LEU A 112 0.05 19.19 2.61
CA LEU A 112 0.94 18.26 3.32
C LEU A 112 0.65 18.25 4.83
N GLY A 113 0.53 19.43 5.44
CA GLY A 113 0.20 19.56 6.85
C GLY A 113 -1.18 19.00 7.17
N ARG A 114 -2.19 19.27 6.32
CA ARG A 114 -3.54 18.71 6.45
C ARG A 114 -3.51 17.19 6.43
N ASP A 115 -2.84 16.60 5.46
CA ASP A 115 -2.84 15.14 5.26
C ASP A 115 -2.12 14.45 6.43
N CYS A 116 -0.99 15.00 6.90
CA CYS A 116 -0.32 14.50 8.11
C CYS A 116 -1.21 14.60 9.37
N VAL A 117 -1.92 15.71 9.55
CA VAL A 117 -2.81 15.91 10.71
C VAL A 117 -3.99 14.94 10.68
N VAL A 118 -4.65 14.79 9.53
CA VAL A 118 -5.75 13.83 9.37
C VAL A 118 -5.27 12.41 9.65
N TYR A 119 -4.08 12.06 9.16
CA TYR A 119 -3.50 10.73 9.36
C TYR A 119 -3.18 10.46 10.85
N VAL A 120 -2.61 11.43 11.56
CA VAL A 120 -2.38 11.33 13.02
C VAL A 120 -3.69 11.20 13.78
N ILE A 121 -4.72 11.96 13.42
CA ILE A 121 -6.06 11.85 14.02
C ILE A 121 -6.65 10.47 13.78
N SER A 122 -6.51 9.90 12.58
CA SER A 122 -6.98 8.55 12.26
C SER A 122 -6.32 7.48 13.12
N ILE A 123 -5.00 7.56 13.34
CA ILE A 123 -4.27 6.62 14.21
C ILE A 123 -4.72 6.78 15.67
N ILE A 124 -4.87 8.01 16.17
CA ILE A 124 -5.30 8.27 17.55
C ILE A 124 -6.74 7.75 17.76
N MET A 125 -7.67 8.07 16.86
CA MET A 125 -9.04 7.57 16.94
C MET A 125 -9.09 6.05 16.96
N MET A 126 -8.28 5.41 16.12
CA MET A 126 -8.18 3.96 16.07
C MET A 126 -7.60 3.38 17.37
N ALA A 127 -6.56 4.00 17.94
CA ALA A 127 -6.00 3.59 19.24
C ALA A 127 -7.03 3.69 20.37
N LEU A 128 -7.78 4.79 20.44
CA LEU A 128 -8.83 4.98 21.43
C LEU A 128 -9.96 3.96 21.29
N VAL A 129 -10.38 3.63 20.06
CA VAL A 129 -11.40 2.59 19.80
C VAL A 129 -10.92 1.19 20.20
N VAL A 130 -9.62 0.92 20.09
CA VAL A 130 -9.03 -0.35 20.55
C VAL A 130 -9.01 -0.40 22.07
N GLU A 131 -8.63 0.67 22.75
CA GLU A 131 -8.63 0.75 24.22
C GLU A 131 -10.06 0.60 24.80
N ASP A 132 -11.08 1.14 24.13
CA ASP A 132 -12.49 1.03 24.57
C ASP A 132 -13.08 -0.38 24.40
N LYS A 133 -12.39 -1.28 23.67
CA LYS A 133 -12.77 -2.69 23.51
C LYS A 133 -12.03 -3.66 24.45
N LEU A 134 -11.11 -3.16 25.28
CA LEU A 134 -10.49 -3.92 26.39
C LEU A 134 -11.21 -3.65 27.71
#